data_AF-A0A089MAV4-F1
#
_entry.id   AF-A0A089MAV4-F1
#
_cell.length_a   1.000
_cell.length_b   1.000
_cell.length_c   1.000
_cell.angle_alpha   90.00
_cell.angle_beta   90.00
_cell.angle_gamma   90.00
#
_symmetry.space_group_name_H-M   'P 1'
#
loop_
_entity.id
_entity.type
_entity.pdbx_description
1 polymer ?
#
loop_
_entity_poly.entity_id
_entity_poly.type
_entity_poly.pdbx_seq_one_letter_code
_entity_poly.pdbx_strand_id
1 'polypeptide(L)'
;MNKLSQNDMEHLIDLVQRREITADEANVLKVRMARFAVVTKLDANVRTVLNAAVKAGELGHKKREGHKPEVYFHPNFEHLANEERNHAEKRALEAIAGVLGTGR
;
A
#
# COMPACT_ATOMS: atom_id res chain seq x y z
N MET A 1 8.17 -1.23 -8.71
CA MET A 1 7.27 -0.05 -8.57
C MET A 1 6.10 -0.21 -9.54
N ASN A 2 4.99 -0.76 -9.06
CA ASN A 2 3.77 -0.86 -9.86
C ASN A 2 3.11 0.53 -9.84
N LYS A 3 3.50 1.39 -10.79
CA LYS A 3 3.00 2.75 -10.89
C LYS A 3 1.57 2.68 -11.42
N LEU A 4 0.62 3.19 -10.64
CA LEU A 4 -0.70 3.58 -11.14
C LEU A 4 -0.46 4.52 -12.33
N SER A 5 -1.08 4.28 -13.49
CA SER A 5 -0.90 5.18 -14.63
C SER A 5 -1.50 6.55 -14.29
N GLN A 6 -0.96 7.62 -14.86
CA GLN A 6 -1.55 8.96 -14.68
C GLN A 6 -3.03 8.96 -15.10
N ASN A 7 -3.35 8.29 -16.21
CA ASN A 7 -4.72 8.12 -16.70
C ASN A 7 -5.64 7.41 -15.70
N ASP A 8 -5.15 6.38 -14.99
CA ASP A 8 -5.95 5.68 -13.98
C ASP A 8 -6.26 6.59 -12.79
N MET A 9 -5.31 7.46 -12.42
CA MET A 9 -5.48 8.41 -11.34
C MET A 9 -6.45 9.53 -11.73
N GLU A 10 -6.33 10.06 -12.95
CA GLU A 10 -7.23 11.07 -13.50
C GLU A 10 -8.67 10.54 -13.59
N HIS A 11 -8.83 9.29 -14.03
CA HIS A 11 -10.14 8.64 -14.08
C HIS A 11 -10.78 8.52 -12.69
N LEU A 12 -10.01 8.11 -11.67
CA LEU A 12 -10.52 8.07 -10.29
C LEU A 12 -10.90 9.46 -9.76
N ILE A 13 -10.12 10.50 -10.10
CA ILE A 13 -10.43 11.88 -9.70
C ILE A 13 -11.71 12.36 -10.37
N ASP A 14 -11.91 12.09 -11.67
CA ASP A 14 -13.12 12.44 -12.41
C ASP A 14 -14.37 11.81 -11.79
N LEU A 15 -14.33 10.50 -11.50
CA LEU A 15 -15.45 9.79 -10.86
C LEU A 15 -15.81 10.37 -9.48
N VAL A 16 -14.80 10.76 -8.68
CA VAL A 16 -15.04 11.41 -7.38
C VAL A 16 -15.64 12.80 -7.56
N GLN A 17 -15.12 13.59 -8.52
CA GLN A 17 -15.65 14.93 -8.82
C GLN A 17 -17.10 14.88 -9.31
N ARG A 18 -17.42 13.87 -10.11
CA ARG A 18 -18.77 13.60 -10.62
C ARG A 18 -19.68 12.94 -9.58
N ARG A 19 -19.16 12.66 -8.38
CA ARG A 19 -19.85 11.99 -7.26
C ARG A 19 -20.40 10.60 -7.62
N GLU A 20 -19.79 9.95 -8.61
CA GLU A 20 -20.12 8.58 -9.00
C GLU A 20 -19.55 7.57 -8.01
N ILE A 21 -18.42 7.90 -7.39
CA ILE A 21 -17.81 7.15 -6.29
C ILE A 21 -17.44 8.09 -5.14
N THR A 22 -17.40 7.55 -3.92
CA THR A 22 -16.89 8.28 -2.76
C THR A 22 -15.35 8.34 -2.76
N ALA A 23 -14.79 9.31 -2.05
CA ALA A 23 -13.34 9.37 -1.84
C ALA A 23 -12.80 8.10 -1.14
N ASP A 24 -13.64 7.47 -0.33
CA ASP A 24 -13.34 6.22 0.37
C ASP A 24 -13.21 5.05 -0.63
N GLU A 25 -14.17 4.91 -1.55
CA GLU A 25 -14.12 3.92 -2.63
C GLU A 25 -12.93 4.16 -3.58
N ALA A 26 -12.63 5.43 -3.89
CA ALA A 26 -11.47 5.78 -4.71
C ALA A 26 -10.16 5.31 -4.08
N ASN A 27 -10.02 5.39 -2.74
CA ASN A 27 -8.85 4.88 -2.04
C ASN A 27 -8.72 3.36 -2.15
N VAL A 28 -9.83 2.62 -2.05
CA VAL A 28 -9.84 1.16 -2.22
C VAL A 28 -9.46 0.78 -3.65
N LEU A 29 -10.07 1.43 -4.64
CA LEU A 29 -9.80 1.20 -6.07
C LEU A 29 -8.34 1.51 -6.40
N LYS A 30 -7.78 2.59 -5.85
CA LYS A 30 -6.37 2.93 -6.01
C LYS A 30 -5.45 1.79 -5.57
N VAL A 31 -5.70 1.17 -4.41
CA VAL A 31 -4.91 0.03 -3.94
C VAL A 31 -5.10 -1.20 -4.84
N ARG A 32 -6.33 -1.48 -5.28
CA ARG A 32 -6.63 -2.58 -6.19
C ARG A 32 -5.91 -2.42 -7.53
N MET A 33 -5.97 -1.24 -8.13
CA MET A 33 -5.32 -0.91 -9.40
C MET A 33 -3.79 -0.90 -9.27
N ALA A 34 -3.26 -0.39 -8.15
CA ALA A 34 -1.83 -0.46 -7.85
C ALA A 34 -1.34 -1.88 -7.52
N ARG A 35 -2.24 -2.87 -7.39
CA ARG A 35 -2.02 -4.25 -6.91
C ARG A 35 -1.64 -4.35 -5.43
N PHE A 36 -0.80 -3.44 -4.94
CA PHE A 36 -0.45 -3.32 -3.53
C PHE A 36 -0.09 -1.87 -3.18
N ALA A 37 -0.22 -1.54 -1.90
CA ALA A 37 0.16 -0.27 -1.32
C ALA A 37 0.95 -0.52 -0.02
N VAL A 38 2.18 -0.02 0.02
CA VAL A 38 3.02 -0.05 1.22
C VAL A 38 2.70 1.18 2.06
N VAL A 39 2.34 0.94 3.32
CA VAL A 39 1.94 1.97 4.26
C VAL A 39 3.17 2.44 5.04
N THR A 40 3.67 3.62 4.66
CA THR A 40 4.69 4.35 5.41
C THR A 40 4.06 5.43 6.29
N LYS A 41 3.14 6.21 5.71
CA LYS A 41 2.29 7.19 6.38
C LYS A 41 0.91 7.16 5.71
N LEU A 42 -0.14 6.97 6.50
CA LEU A 42 -1.51 6.94 6.03
C LEU A 42 -2.41 7.61 7.05
N ASP A 43 -3.32 8.46 6.60
CA ASP A 43 -4.33 9.09 7.44
C ASP A 43 -5.23 8.06 8.11
N ALA A 44 -5.64 8.35 9.34
CA ALA A 44 -6.48 7.45 10.14
C ALA A 44 -7.82 7.14 9.46
N ASN A 45 -8.39 8.12 8.74
CA ASN A 45 -9.62 7.93 7.98
C ASN A 45 -9.42 6.92 6.83
N VAL A 46 -8.37 7.10 6.03
CA VAL A 46 -8.06 6.20 4.91
C VAL A 46 -7.73 4.79 5.42
N ARG A 47 -7.01 4.67 6.54
CA ARG A 47 -6.75 3.37 7.18
C ARG A 47 -8.04 2.67 7.59
N THR A 48 -9.01 3.41 8.11
CA THR A 48 -10.31 2.87 8.55
C THR A 48 -11.09 2.31 7.36
N VAL A 49 -11.12 3.07 6.26
CA VAL A 49 -11.75 2.68 5.00
C VAL A 49 -11.11 1.43 4.41
N LEU A 50 -9.77 1.39 4.31
CA LEU A 50 -9.07 0.22 3.79
C LEU A 50 -9.31 -1.01 4.67
N ASN A 51 -9.34 -0.85 6.01
CA ASN A 51 -9.69 -1.95 6.91
C ASN A 51 -11.15 -2.41 6.74
N ALA A 52 -12.08 -1.53 6.41
CA ALA A 52 -13.45 -1.91 6.08
C ALA A 52 -13.49 -2.74 4.78
N ALA A 53 -12.77 -2.31 3.75
CA ALA A 53 -12.64 -3.07 2.49
C ALA A 53 -11.96 -4.44 2.69
N VAL A 54 -11.03 -4.54 3.64
CA VAL A 54 -10.44 -5.84 4.04
C VAL A 54 -11.47 -6.74 4.70
N LYS A 55 -12.30 -6.19 5.59
CA LYS A 55 -13.40 -6.96 6.22
C LYS A 55 -14.45 -7.40 5.19
N ALA A 56 -14.67 -6.60 4.14
CA ALA A 56 -15.55 -6.93 3.03
C ALA A 56 -14.94 -7.97 2.06
N GLY A 57 -13.65 -8.30 2.19
CA GLY A 57 -12.95 -9.26 1.34
C GLY A 57 -12.45 -8.68 0.01
N GLU A 58 -12.52 -7.37 -0.18
CA GLU A 58 -12.05 -6.69 -1.40
C GLU A 58 -10.53 -6.51 -1.43
N LEU A 59 -9.92 -6.41 -0.25
CA LEU A 59 -8.49 -6.22 -0.05
C LEU A 59 -7.93 -7.21 0.98
N GLY A 60 -6.67 -7.56 0.82
CA GLY A 60 -5.85 -8.17 1.84
C GLY A 60 -5.07 -7.11 2.63
N HIS A 61 -4.79 -7.40 3.90
CA HIS A 61 -3.98 -6.55 4.76
C HIS A 61 -3.00 -7.39 5.56
N LYS A 62 -1.76 -6.90 5.65
CA LYS A 62 -0.75 -7.44 6.57
C LYS A 62 -0.20 -6.30 7.41
N LYS A 63 -0.36 -6.45 8.73
CA LYS A 63 0.17 -5.52 9.73
C LYS A 63 1.69 -5.37 9.64
N ARG A 64 2.21 -4.27 10.16
CA ARG A 64 3.65 -4.09 10.37
C ARG A 64 4.19 -5.16 11.32
N GLU A 65 5.36 -5.72 11.00
CA GLU A 65 6.03 -6.73 11.84
C GLU A 65 7.54 -6.49 11.81
N GLY A 66 8.12 -6.05 12.93
CA GLY A 66 9.53 -5.67 12.99
C GLY A 66 9.89 -4.59 11.95
N HIS A 67 10.79 -4.95 11.03
CA HIS A 67 11.21 -4.11 9.90
C HIS A 67 10.31 -4.26 8.66
N LYS A 68 9.37 -5.21 8.63
CA LYS A 68 8.42 -5.38 7.53
C LYS A 68 7.33 -4.33 7.64
N PRO A 69 7.13 -3.48 6.61
CA PRO A 69 6.13 -2.42 6.63
C PRO A 69 4.70 -2.99 6.60
N GLU A 70 3.74 -2.19 7.04
CA GLU A 70 2.31 -2.49 6.86
C GLU A 70 1.96 -2.38 5.37
N VAL A 71 1.13 -3.30 4.86
CA VAL A 71 0.73 -3.29 3.44
C VAL A 71 -0.75 -3.65 3.28
N TYR A 72 -1.40 -2.97 2.32
CA TYR A 72 -2.68 -3.35 1.76
C TYR A 72 -2.47 -3.88 0.34
N PHE A 73 -3.18 -4.92 -0.06
CA PHE A 73 -2.96 -5.55 -1.36
C PHE A 73 -4.24 -6.14 -1.92
N HIS A 74 -4.27 -6.32 -3.23
CA HIS A 74 -5.32 -7.07 -3.89
C HIS A 74 -5.14 -8.56 -3.56
N PRO A 75 -6.19 -9.31 -3.16
CA PRO A 75 -6.08 -10.69 -2.68
C PRO A 75 -5.34 -11.63 -3.66
N ASN A 76 -5.56 -11.48 -4.97
CA ASN A 76 -4.84 -12.26 -6.00
C ASN A 76 -3.33 -11.98 -6.12
N PHE A 77 -2.83 -10.89 -5.53
CA PHE A 77 -1.45 -10.42 -5.66
C PHE A 77 -0.69 -10.43 -4.33
N GLU A 78 -1.07 -11.32 -3.40
CA GLU A 78 -0.40 -11.44 -2.10
C GLU A 78 1.11 -11.67 -2.24
N HIS A 79 1.54 -12.47 -3.21
CA HIS A 79 2.95 -12.77 -3.47
C HIS A 79 3.78 -11.49 -3.69
N LEU A 80 3.31 -10.56 -4.52
CA LEU A 80 4.00 -9.28 -4.77
C LEU A 80 4.09 -8.43 -3.49
N ALA A 81 3.04 -8.43 -2.67
CA ALA A 81 3.04 -7.71 -1.40
C ALA A 81 4.06 -8.30 -0.42
N ASN A 82 4.21 -9.62 -0.40
CA ASN A 82 5.21 -10.31 0.42
C ASN A 82 6.64 -10.01 -0.07
N GLU A 83 6.87 -10.03 -1.38
CA GLU A 83 8.17 -9.70 -1.97
C GLU A 83 8.62 -8.28 -1.61
N GLU A 84 7.73 -7.29 -1.76
CA GLU A 84 8.04 -5.90 -1.43
C GLU A 84 8.26 -5.69 0.07
N ARG A 85 7.52 -6.40 0.94
CA ARG A 85 7.79 -6.41 2.39
C ARG A 85 9.17 -6.94 2.72
N ASN A 86 9.57 -8.06 2.11
CA ASN A 86 10.87 -8.67 2.34
C ASN A 86 12.01 -7.80 1.80
N HIS A 87 11.81 -7.15 0.66
CA HIS A 87 12.79 -6.24 0.09
C HIS A 87 12.93 -4.96 0.92
N ALA A 88 11.83 -4.41 1.44
CA ALA A 88 11.86 -3.28 2.37
C ALA A 88 12.59 -3.62 3.68
N GLU A 89 12.38 -4.82 4.22
CA GLU A 89 13.11 -5.33 5.39
C GLU A 89 14.62 -5.44 5.12
N LYS A 90 15.02 -6.05 3.99
CA LYS A 90 16.44 -6.15 3.60
C LYS A 90 17.10 -4.78 3.53
N ARG A 91 16.46 -3.81 2.86
CA ARG A 91 16.98 -2.44 2.77
C ARG A 91 17.12 -1.78 4.14
N ALA A 92 16.19 -2.01 5.06
CA ALA A 92 16.30 -1.48 6.42
C ALA A 92 17.48 -2.10 7.17
N LEU A 93 17.69 -3.42 7.04
CA LEU A 93 18.82 -4.12 7.65
C LEU A 93 20.17 -3.67 7.05
N GLU A 94 20.24 -3.51 5.73
CA GLU A 94 21.43 -3.00 5.03
C GLU A 94 21.78 -1.58 5.45
N ALA A 95 20.78 -0.69 5.59
CA ALA A 95 21.00 0.66 6.09
C ALA A 95 21.57 0.67 7.52
N ILE A 96 21.08 -0.22 8.39
CA ILE A 96 21.60 -0.36 9.76
C ILE A 96 23.03 -0.92 9.75
N ALA A 97 23.30 -1.95 8.93
CA ALA A 97 24.63 -2.53 8.80
C ALA A 97 25.67 -1.54 8.23
N GLY A 98 25.27 -0.71 7.26
CA GLY A 98 26.12 0.34 6.68
C GLY A 98 26.47 1.44 7.69
N VAL A 99 25.55 1.81 8.57
CA VAL A 99 25.81 2.77 9.66
C VAL A 99 26.79 2.20 10.69
N LEU A 100 26.68 0.91 11.02
CA LEU A 100 27.61 0.24 11.94
C LEU A 100 28.99 -0.03 11.31
N GLY A 101 29.07 -0.15 9.99
CA GLY A 101 30.32 -0.38 9.24
C GLY A 101 31.12 0.87 8.87
N THR A 102 30.54 2.07 8.98
CA THR A 102 31.20 3.34 8.56
C THR A 102 31.90 4.05 9.73
N GLY A 103 31.99 3.41 10.90
CA GLY A 103 32.72 3.91 12.08
C GLY A 103 34.10 3.26 12.25
N ARG A 104 34.93 3.19 11.21
CA ARG A 104 36.33 2.77 11.33
C ARG A 104 37.26 3.54 10.40
#